data_AF-A0A0C2BQS7-F1
#
_entry.id   AF-A0A0C2BQS7-F1
#
_cell.length_a   1.000
_cell.length_b   1.000
_cell.length_c   1.000
_cell.angle_alpha   90.00
_cell.angle_beta   90.00
_cell.angle_gamma   90.00
#
_symmetry.space_group_name_H-M   'P 1'
#
loop_
_entity.id
_entity.type
_entity.pdbx_description
1 polymer ?
#
loop_
_entity_poly.entity_id
_entity_poly.type
_entity_poly.pdbx_seq_one_letter_code
_entity_poly.pdbx_strand_id
1 'polypeptide(L)'
;MAKEGDPLFMTRATFDHQQLSQRTQCAGADFGVRPTNWQKRFLVLTKLYHSQAEIPEFVGSGTMNRMHDRMRIVLTFAAICGFFVLFFTSHSMNVGKVMRDRDAGVSM
;
A
#
# COMPACT_ATOMS: atom_id res chain seq x y z
N MET A 1 3.14 8.04 -32.33
CA MET A 1 3.30 7.40 -33.65
C MET A 1 4.05 6.10 -33.42
N ALA A 2 3.43 4.95 -33.73
CA ALA A 2 4.11 3.66 -33.65
C ALA A 2 5.19 3.58 -34.73
N LYS A 3 6.37 3.04 -34.39
CA LYS A 3 7.45 2.84 -35.36
C LYS A 3 7.16 1.58 -36.18
N GLU A 4 7.62 1.60 -37.44
CA GLU A 4 7.43 0.51 -38.39
C GLU A 4 8.12 -0.77 -37.87
N GLY A 5 7.31 -1.77 -37.48
CA GLY A 5 7.75 -3.03 -36.89
C GLY A 5 7.17 -3.37 -35.52
N ASP A 6 6.51 -2.42 -34.83
CA ASP A 6 5.87 -2.71 -33.54
C ASP A 6 4.54 -3.46 -33.73
N PRO A 7 4.23 -4.48 -32.89
CA PRO A 7 2.97 -5.21 -32.98
C PRO A 7 1.77 -4.27 -32.77
N LEU A 8 0.72 -4.44 -33.58
CA LEU A 8 -0.53 -3.66 -33.54
C LEU A 8 -1.35 -3.86 -32.24
N PHE A 9 -0.84 -4.69 -31.33
CA PHE A 9 -1.45 -5.07 -30.07
C PHE A 9 -0.49 -4.79 -28.94
N MET A 10 -1.03 -4.31 -27.83
CA MET A 10 -0.24 -4.00 -26.65
C MET A 10 0.27 -5.30 -26.01
N THR A 11 1.58 -5.54 -26.09
CA THR A 11 2.24 -6.65 -25.40
C THR A 11 2.42 -6.30 -23.92
N ARG A 12 2.52 -7.30 -23.04
CA ARG A 12 2.76 -7.06 -21.61
C ARG A 12 3.98 -6.16 -21.36
N ALA A 13 5.06 -6.38 -22.10
CA ALA A 13 6.27 -5.59 -21.98
C ALA A 13 6.08 -4.12 -22.41
N THR A 14 5.34 -3.86 -23.49
CA THR A 14 5.02 -2.48 -23.92
C THR A 14 4.07 -1.79 -22.95
N PHE A 15 3.13 -2.52 -22.35
CA PHE A 15 2.26 -2.00 -21.30
C PHE A 15 3.05 -1.59 -20.06
N ASP A 16 3.93 -2.45 -19.54
CA ASP A 16 4.75 -2.15 -18.37
C ASP A 16 5.63 -0.91 -18.62
N HIS A 17 6.23 -0.81 -19.81
CA HIS A 17 7.04 0.34 -20.20
C HIS A 17 6.22 1.64 -20.33
N GLN A 18 5.02 1.59 -20.93
CA GLN A 18 4.11 2.75 -20.99
C GLN A 18 3.57 3.15 -19.62
N GLN A 19 3.26 2.19 -18.77
CA GLN A 19 2.79 2.45 -17.42
C GLN A 19 3.89 3.13 -16.59
N LEU A 20 5.15 2.71 -16.75
CA LEU A 20 6.29 3.34 -16.12
C LEU A 20 6.55 4.75 -16.67
N SER A 21 6.46 4.94 -18.00
CA SER A 21 6.64 6.25 -18.62
C SER A 21 5.57 7.27 -18.20
N GLN A 22 4.32 6.84 -18.01
CA GLN A 22 3.27 7.70 -17.45
C GLN A 22 3.52 8.07 -15.98
N ARG A 23 4.23 7.25 -15.21
CA ARG A 23 4.56 7.51 -13.80
C ARG A 23 5.75 8.46 -13.65
N THR A 24 6.61 8.53 -14.66
CA THR A 24 7.77 9.43 -14.75
C THR A 24 7.50 10.69 -15.58
N GLN A 25 6.39 10.76 -16.32
CA GLN A 25 5.95 11.98 -16.99
C GLN A 25 5.84 13.12 -15.96
N CYS A 26 6.57 14.21 -16.21
CA CYS A 26 6.69 15.38 -15.36
C CYS A 26 7.41 15.17 -14.00
N ALA A 27 8.21 14.11 -13.86
CA ALA A 27 9.02 13.84 -12.67
C ALA A 27 10.44 14.45 -12.74
N GLY A 28 10.57 15.70 -13.19
CA GLY A 28 11.84 16.44 -13.20
C GLY A 28 12.14 17.13 -11.87
N ALA A 29 13.34 17.65 -11.66
CA ALA A 29 13.72 18.35 -10.43
C ALA A 29 12.83 19.57 -10.11
N ASP A 30 12.24 20.20 -11.14
CA ASP A 30 11.40 21.39 -11.00
C ASP A 30 9.95 21.08 -10.58
N PHE A 31 9.44 19.88 -10.87
CA PHE A 31 8.01 19.53 -10.70
C PHE A 31 7.78 18.20 -9.96
N GLY A 32 8.84 17.44 -9.74
CA GLY A 32 8.80 16.14 -9.09
C GLY A 32 8.91 16.24 -7.57
N VAL A 33 8.23 15.33 -6.89
CA VAL A 33 8.30 15.19 -5.43
C VAL A 33 9.33 14.12 -5.09
N ARG A 34 10.28 14.43 -4.19
CA ARG A 34 11.22 13.44 -3.66
C ARG A 34 10.54 12.63 -2.55
N PRO A 35 10.22 11.34 -2.76
CA PRO A 35 9.54 10.54 -1.75
C PRO A 35 10.50 10.19 -0.60
N THR A 36 10.00 10.28 0.63
CA THR A 36 10.71 9.81 1.83
C THR A 36 10.89 8.29 1.82
N ASN A 37 11.79 7.76 2.67
CA ASN A 37 11.99 6.31 2.78
C ASN A 37 10.71 5.54 3.13
N TRP A 38 9.81 6.14 3.92
CA TRP A 38 8.50 5.55 4.23
C TRP A 38 7.54 5.60 3.04
N GLN A 39 7.51 6.70 2.29
CA GLN A 39 6.71 6.80 1.07
C GLN A 39 7.20 5.81 0.01
N LYS A 40 8.51 5.57 -0.11
CA LYS A 40 9.05 4.50 -0.98
C LYS A 40 8.53 3.12 -0.58
N ARG A 41 8.41 2.83 0.71
CA ARG A 41 7.79 1.58 1.20
C ARG A 41 6.31 1.51 0.83
N PHE A 42 5.56 2.60 0.99
CA PHE A 42 4.14 2.65 0.62
C PHE A 42 3.91 2.52 -0.89
N LEU A 43 4.80 3.06 -1.71
CA LEU A 43 4.79 2.90 -3.17
C LEU A 43 4.93 1.45 -3.60
N VAL A 44 5.75 0.65 -2.89
CA VAL A 44 5.87 -0.80 -3.11
C VAL A 44 4.65 -1.53 -2.53
N LEU A 45 4.21 -1.18 -1.32
CA LEU A 45 3.07 -1.81 -0.65
C LEU A 45 1.78 -1.70 -1.47
N THR A 46 1.55 -0.54 -2.08
CA THR A 46 0.39 -0.27 -2.94
C THR A 46 0.51 -0.87 -4.34
N LYS A 47 1.56 -1.68 -4.59
CA LYS A 47 1.95 -2.26 -5.89
C LYS A 47 2.04 -1.21 -7.00
N LEU A 48 2.42 0.01 -6.66
CA LEU A 48 2.68 1.05 -7.65
C LEU A 48 4.07 0.85 -8.28
N TYR A 49 5.02 0.32 -7.53
CA TYR A 49 6.33 -0.12 -8.01
C TYR A 49 6.59 -1.57 -7.58
N HIS A 50 7.40 -2.32 -8.33
CA HIS A 50 7.70 -3.70 -7.98
C HIS A 50 8.74 -3.79 -6.86
N SER A 51 9.71 -2.88 -6.87
CA SER A 51 10.79 -2.81 -5.89
C SER A 51 11.16 -1.37 -5.54
N GLN A 52 11.87 -1.16 -4.43
CA GLN A 52 12.35 0.17 -4.07
C GLN A 52 13.47 0.68 -5.00
N ALA A 53 14.20 -0.23 -5.65
CA ALA A 53 15.30 0.11 -6.57
C ALA A 53 14.80 0.70 -7.90
N GLU A 54 13.56 0.39 -8.28
CA GLU A 54 12.91 0.91 -9.49
C GLU A 54 12.37 2.33 -9.29
N ILE A 55 12.30 2.82 -8.05
CA ILE A 55 11.71 4.12 -7.75
C ILE A 55 12.70 5.23 -8.15
N PRO A 56 12.33 6.11 -9.10
CA PRO A 56 13.17 7.24 -9.49
C PRO A 56 13.36 8.21 -8.32
N GLU A 57 14.43 9.03 -8.37
CA GLU A 57 14.72 9.99 -7.31
C GLU A 57 13.57 11.00 -7.12
N PHE A 58 12.95 11.41 -8.23
CA PHE A 58 11.78 12.28 -8.25
C PHE A 58 10.61 11.51 -8.83
N VAL A 59 9.45 11.66 -8.21
CA VAL A 59 8.20 11.02 -8.60
C VAL A 59 7.18 12.11 -8.94
N GLY A 60 6.42 11.92 -10.02
CA GLY A 60 5.37 12.88 -10.40
C GLY A 60 4.29 13.02 -9.30
N SER A 61 3.77 14.23 -9.11
CA SER A 61 2.73 14.51 -8.11
C SER A 61 1.48 13.62 -8.27
N GLY A 62 1.10 13.30 -9.51
CA GLY A 62 0.00 12.37 -9.81
C GLY A 62 0.23 10.95 -9.28
N THR A 63 1.48 10.47 -9.29
CA THR A 63 1.85 9.16 -8.74
C THR A 63 1.71 9.15 -7.22
N MET A 64 2.07 10.25 -6.55
CA MET A 64 1.87 10.42 -5.10
C MET A 64 0.38 10.46 -4.73
N ASN A 65 -0.46 11.11 -5.54
CA ASN A 65 -1.91 11.13 -5.31
C ASN A 65 -2.53 9.72 -5.43
N ARG A 66 -2.12 8.95 -6.45
CA ARG A 66 -2.54 7.54 -6.60
C ARG A 66 -2.08 6.66 -5.43
N MET A 67 -0.87 6.89 -4.92
CA MET A 67 -0.38 6.21 -3.72
C MET A 67 -1.29 6.52 -2.52
N HIS A 68 -1.66 7.78 -2.32
CA HIS A 68 -2.54 8.19 -1.22
C HIS A 68 -3.92 7.54 -1.30
N ASP A 69 -4.51 7.50 -2.49
CA ASP A 69 -5.82 6.86 -2.69
C ASP A 69 -5.79 5.36 -2.35
N ARG A 70 -4.76 4.63 -2.82
CA ARG A 70 -4.57 3.21 -2.47
C ARG A 70 -4.25 3.01 -0.99
N MET A 71 -3.51 3.93 -0.37
CA MET A 71 -3.21 3.88 1.06
C MET A 71 -4.46 4.03 1.92
N ARG A 72 -5.48 4.78 1.48
CA ARG A 72 -6.77 4.86 2.19
C ARG A 72 -7.42 3.47 2.30
N ILE A 73 -7.41 2.70 1.22
CA ILE A 73 -7.96 1.34 1.20
C ILE A 73 -7.18 0.44 2.16
N VAL A 74 -5.84 0.46 2.07
CA VAL A 74 -4.96 -0.35 2.94
C VAL A 74 -5.14 -0.01 4.41
N LEU A 75 -5.22 1.28 4.76
CA LEU A 75 -5.40 1.74 6.14
C LEU A 75 -6.78 1.37 6.68
N THR A 76 -7.84 1.55 5.90
CA THR A 76 -9.20 1.14 6.31
C THR A 76 -9.26 -0.36 6.54
N PHE A 77 -8.68 -1.16 5.64
CA PHE A 77 -8.63 -2.61 5.81
C PHE A 77 -7.84 -3.02 7.06
N ALA A 78 -6.66 -2.43 7.27
CA ALA A 78 -5.85 -2.68 8.46
C ALA A 78 -6.56 -2.27 9.77
N ALA A 79 -7.29 -1.16 9.75
CA ALA A 79 -8.07 -0.69 10.90
C ALA A 79 -9.21 -1.67 11.26
N ILE A 80 -9.92 -2.19 10.25
CA ILE A 80 -10.98 -3.20 10.47
C ILE A 80 -10.36 -4.48 11.04
N CYS A 81 -9.30 -5.01 10.43
CA CYS A 81 -8.60 -6.19 10.93
C CYS A 81 -8.08 -5.97 12.36
N GLY A 82 -7.46 -4.82 12.63
CA GLY A 82 -6.95 -4.46 13.95
C GLY A 82 -8.07 -4.39 15.00
N PHE A 83 -9.21 -3.77 14.66
CA PHE A 83 -10.37 -3.71 15.54
C PHE A 83 -10.86 -5.11 15.93
N PHE A 84 -11.03 -6.02 14.96
CA PHE A 84 -11.45 -7.39 15.26
C PHE A 84 -10.42 -8.15 16.11
N VAL A 85 -9.14 -8.05 15.78
CA VAL A 85 -8.08 -8.70 16.57
C VAL A 85 -8.06 -8.18 18.01
N LEU A 86 -8.15 -6.86 18.21
CA LEU A 86 -8.21 -6.25 19.54
C LEU A 86 -9.47 -6.67 20.30
N PHE A 87 -10.62 -6.70 19.62
CA PHE A 87 -11.87 -7.13 20.21
C PHE A 87 -11.82 -8.60 20.66
N PHE A 88 -11.38 -9.51 19.79
CA PHE A 88 -11.28 -10.94 20.10
C PHE A 88 -10.26 -11.19 21.22
N THR A 89 -9.09 -10.57 21.17
CA THR A 89 -8.07 -10.73 22.24
C THR A 89 -8.59 -10.21 23.57
N SER A 90 -9.20 -9.02 23.61
CA SER A 90 -9.79 -8.47 24.83
C SER A 90 -10.92 -9.35 25.36
N HIS A 91 -11.78 -9.87 24.47
CA HIS A 91 -12.86 -10.79 24.84
C HIS A 91 -12.31 -12.09 25.42
N SER A 92 -11.35 -12.74 24.75
CA SER A 92 -10.72 -13.97 25.25
C SER A 92 -10.02 -13.76 26.59
N MET A 93 -9.34 -12.61 26.79
CA MET A 93 -8.72 -12.27 28.08
C MET A 93 -9.76 -12.07 29.18
N ASN A 94 -10.87 -11.40 28.88
CA ASN A 94 -11.94 -11.17 29.85
C ASN A 94 -12.68 -12.46 30.20
N VAL A 95 -13.01 -13.29 29.22
CA VAL A 95 -13.58 -14.63 29.47
C VAL A 95 -12.63 -15.47 30.31
N GLY A 96 -11.33 -15.47 29.98
CA GLY A 96 -10.32 -16.17 30.76
C GLY A 96 -10.17 -15.64 32.20
N LYS A 97 -10.40 -14.35 32.46
CA LYS A 97 -10.50 -13.81 33.82
C LYS A 97 -11.74 -14.34 34.54
N VAL A 98 -12.91 -14.21 33.93
CA VAL A 98 -14.19 -14.67 34.52
C VAL A 98 -14.18 -16.17 34.84
N MET A 99 -13.65 -17.01 33.94
CA MET A 99 -13.54 -18.45 34.20
C MET A 99 -12.59 -18.76 35.36
N ARG A 100 -11.45 -18.05 35.46
CA ARG A 100 -10.53 -18.21 36.59
C ARG A 100 -11.15 -17.78 37.91
N ASP A 101 -11.87 -16.65 37.93
CA ASP A 101 -12.53 -16.14 39.14
C ASP A 101 -13.65 -17.09 39.60
N ARG A 102 -14.39 -17.67 38.64
CA ARG A 102 -15.39 -18.70 38.90
C ARG A 102 -14.77 -19.97 39.49
N ASP A 103 -13.70 -20.47 38.89
CA ASP A 103 -13.03 -21.70 39.34
C ASP A 103 -12.30 -21.50 40.68
N ALA A 104 -11.91 -20.25 41.00
CA ALA A 104 -11.39 -19.86 42.31
C ALA A 104 -12.47 -19.74 43.41
N GLY A 105 -13.75 -19.96 43.07
CA GLY A 105 -14.85 -19.94 44.03
C GLY A 105 -15.25 -18.54 44.52
N VAL A 106 -14.81 -17.49 43.83
CA VAL A 106 -15.24 -16.12 44.12
C VAL A 106 -16.62 -15.93 43.49
N SER A 107 -17.68 -16.11 44.28
CA SER A 107 -18.97 -15.52 43.91
C SER A 107 -18.85 -14.01 44.10
N MET A 108 -19.37 -13.25 43.14
CA MET A 108 -19.60 -11.82 43.32
C MET A 108 -20.40 -11.53 44.59
#